data_AF-G3AM93-F1
#
_entry.id   AF-G3AM93-F1
#
_cell.length_a   1.000
_cell.length_b   1.000
_cell.length_c   1.000
_cell.angle_alpha   90.00
_cell.angle_beta   90.00
_cell.angle_gamma   90.00
#
_symmetry.space_group_name_H-M   'P 1'
#
loop_
_entity.id
_entity.type
_entity.pdbx_description
1 polymer ?
#
loop_
_entity_poly.entity_id
_entity_poly.type
_entity_poly.pdbx_seq_one_letter_code
_entity_poly.pdbx_strand_id
1 'polypeptide(L)' 'MRPTPALLNAAKKSSGFNLPVELTPLFAAVGVAIASAGFFTYRHFAHDKELRLWKNPDLSTLDEVLDKNTKK' A
#
# COMPACT_ATOMS: atom_id res chain seq x y z
N MET A 1 6.13 41.82 -15.85
CA MET A 1 6.27 42.11 -14.40
C MET A 1 7.54 41.43 -13.91
N ARG A 2 8.48 42.15 -13.28
CA ARG A 2 9.68 41.55 -12.68
C ARG A 2 9.39 41.25 -11.21
N PRO A 3 9.56 40.01 -10.72
CA PRO A 3 9.29 39.70 -9.31
C PRO A 3 10.22 40.50 -8.40
N THR A 4 9.65 41.13 -7.38
CA THR A 4 10.36 41.93 -6.38
C THR A 4 11.42 41.08 -5.69
N PRO A 5 12.69 41.53 -5.54
CA PRO A 5 13.77 40.72 -4.98
C PRO A 5 13.51 40.22 -3.55
N ALA A 6 12.63 40.90 -2.80
CA ALA A 6 12.16 40.45 -1.48
C ALA A 6 11.42 39.10 -1.56
N LEU A 7 10.55 38.91 -2.55
CA LEU A 7 9.83 37.65 -2.76
C LEU A 7 10.77 36.54 -3.24
N LEU A 8 11.77 36.89 -4.07
CA LEU A 8 12.77 35.93 -4.57
C LEU A 8 13.69 35.42 -3.44
N ASN A 9 14.05 36.29 -2.49
CA ASN A 9 14.85 35.93 -1.31
C ASN A 9 14.04 35.14 -0.26
N ALA A 10 12.73 35.40 -0.14
CA ALA A 10 11.84 34.61 0.71
C ALA A 10 11.68 33.17 0.17
N ALA A 11 11.54 33.01 -1.15
CA ALA A 11 11.44 31.70 -1.79
C ALA A 11 12.75 30.88 -1.69
N LYS A 12 13.92 31.54 -1.76
CA LYS A 12 15.24 30.89 -1.65
C LYS A 12 15.56 30.34 -0.25
N LYS A 13 14.86 30.77 0.81
CA LYS A 13 15.15 30.41 2.22
C LYS A 13 14.43 29.15 2.73
N SER A 14 13.77 28.37 1.88
CA SER A 14 13.08 27.14 2.28
C SER A 14 13.78 25.85 1.85
N SER A 15 15.11 25.86 1.65
CA SER A 15 15.86 24.62 1.42
C SER A 15 16.00 23.83 2.71
N GLY A 16 14.98 23.03 3.05
CA GLY A 16 14.95 22.15 4.20
C GLY A 16 13.53 21.64 4.48
N PHE A 17 13.42 20.45 5.06
CA PHE A 17 12.14 19.92 5.55
C PHE A 17 11.68 20.72 6.77
N ASN A 18 10.95 21.82 6.54
CA ASN A 18 10.22 22.53 7.59
C ASN A 18 8.88 21.81 7.84
N LEU A 19 8.95 20.61 8.42
CA LEU A 19 7.74 19.92 8.90
C LEU A 19 7.30 20.60 10.20
N PRO A 20 6.08 21.18 10.26
CA PRO A 20 5.57 21.76 11.49
C PRO A 20 5.40 20.65 12.53
N VAL A 21 5.98 20.85 13.70
CA VAL A 21 6.03 19.85 14.78
C VAL A 21 4.64 19.40 15.24
N GLU A 22 3.63 20.25 15.08
CA GLU A 22 2.22 19.94 15.41
C GLU A 22 1.59 18.90 14.47
N LEU A 23 2.11 18.74 13.24
CA LEU A 23 1.61 17.74 12.28
C LEU A 23 2.32 16.39 12.41
N THR A 24 3.44 16.32 13.14
CA THR A 24 4.15 15.06 13.39
C THR A 24 3.28 13.92 13.95
N PRO A 25 2.32 14.13 14.88
CA PRO A 25 1.43 13.05 15.32
C PRO A 25 0.55 12.52 14.18
N LEU A 26 0.07 13.39 13.27
CA LEU A 26 -0.74 12.98 12.13
C LEU A 26 0.08 12.14 11.14
N PHE A 27 1.31 12.56 10.83
CA PHE A 27 2.22 11.80 9.97
C PHE A 27 2.65 10.46 10.59
N ALA A 28 2.86 10.42 11.91
CA ALA A 28 3.14 9.17 12.62
C ALA A 28 1.95 8.20 12.54
N ALA A 29 0.72 8.68 12.76
CA ALA A 29 -0.48 7.86 12.64
C ALA A 29 -0.65 7.29 11.22
N VAL A 30 -0.46 8.12 10.19
CA VAL A 30 -0.50 7.68 8.79
C VAL A 30 0.61 6.67 8.48
N GLY A 31 1.83 6.91 8.98
CA GLY A 31 2.95 5.99 8.83
C GLY A 31 2.67 4.62 9.45
N VAL A 32 2.11 4.58 10.66
CA VAL A 32 1.69 3.34 11.34
C VAL A 32 0.57 2.65 10.56
N ALA A 33 -0.40 3.41 10.01
CA ALA A 33 -1.47 2.85 9.19
C ALA A 33 -0.92 2.18 7.92
N ILE A 34 0.03 2.81 7.22
CA ILE A 34 0.63 2.24 6.01
C ILE A 34 1.48 1.01 6.33
N ALA A 35 2.30 1.08 7.40
CA ALA A 35 3.15 -0.03 7.81
C ALA A 35 2.32 -1.25 8.26
N SER A 36 1.26 -1.02 9.04
CA SER A 36 0.35 -2.08 9.47
C SER A 36 -0.43 -2.66 8.29
N ALA A 37 -0.96 -1.82 7.40
CA ALA A 37 -1.64 -2.29 6.19
C ALA A 37 -0.72 -3.19 5.34
N GLY A 38 0.53 -2.79 5.12
CA GLY A 38 1.51 -3.60 4.41
C GLY A 38 1.80 -4.93 5.09
N PHE A 39 2.04 -4.92 6.41
CA PHE A 39 2.32 -6.12 7.18
C PHE A 39 1.15 -7.11 7.18
N PHE A 40 -0.07 -6.63 7.46
CA PHE A 40 -1.26 -7.49 7.49
C PHE A 40 -1.64 -8.01 6.10
N THR A 41 -1.50 -7.18 5.06
CA THR A 41 -1.75 -7.61 3.68
C THR A 41 -0.76 -8.70 3.25
N TYR A 42 0.53 -8.50 3.52
CA TYR A 42 1.54 -9.52 3.26
C TYR A 42 1.27 -10.81 4.04
N ARG A 43 1.01 -10.69 5.34
CA ARG A 43 0.73 -11.85 6.20
C ARG A 43 -0.51 -12.61 5.74
N HIS A 44 -1.57 -11.89 5.37
CA HIS A 44 -2.80 -12.49 4.83
C HIS A 44 -2.47 -13.27 3.56
N PHE A 45 -1.91 -12.65 2.52
CA PHE A 45 -1.62 -13.38 1.28
C PHE A 45 -0.56 -14.49 1.41
N ALA A 46 0.43 -14.33 2.30
CA ALA A 46 1.49 -15.32 2.47
C ALA A 46 1.03 -16.58 3.23
N HIS A 47 0.08 -16.43 4.16
CA HIS A 47 -0.34 -17.51 5.05
C HIS A 47 -1.80 -17.94 4.88
N ASP A 48 -2.59 -17.22 4.08
CA ASP A 48 -3.93 -17.64 3.72
C ASP A 48 -3.86 -18.94 2.92
N LYS A 49 -4.60 -19.93 3.40
CA LYS A 49 -4.67 -21.28 2.84
C LYS A 49 -5.72 -21.37 1.75
N GLU A 50 -6.70 -20.46 1.74
CA GLU A 50 -7.83 -20.47 0.81
C GLU A 50 -7.45 -19.90 -0.56
N LEU A 51 -6.56 -18.90 -0.60
CA LEU A 51 -6.20 -18.23 -1.86
C LEU A 51 -5.02 -18.88 -2.60
N ARG A 52 -4.32 -19.83 -1.97
CA ARG A 52 -3.10 -20.45 -2.51
C ARG A 52 -3.39 -21.75 -3.25
N LEU A 53 -4.01 -21.65 -4.41
CA LEU A 53 -4.30 -22.79 -5.29
C LEU A 53 -3.06 -23.65 -5.61
N TRP A 54 -1.87 -23.04 -5.70
CA TRP A 54 -0.62 -23.79 -5.94
C TRP A 54 -0.13 -24.64 -4.75
N LYS A 55 -0.51 -24.29 -3.51
CA LYS A 55 -0.15 -25.08 -2.32
C LYS A 55 -1.29 -25.93 -1.75
N ASN A 56 -2.53 -25.63 -2.14
CA ASN A 56 -3.72 -26.42 -1.82
C ASN A 56 -4.50 -26.68 -3.12
N PRO A 57 -4.18 -27.76 -3.84
CA PRO A 57 -4.89 -28.12 -5.07
C PRO A 57 -6.37 -28.47 -4.81
N ASP A 58 -6.71 -28.90 -3.59
CA ASP A 58 -8.07 -29.34 -3.20
C ASP A 58 -9.11 -28.21 -3.14
N LEU A 59 -8.67 -26.94 -3.16
CA LEU A 59 -9.58 -25.77 -3.23
C LEU A 59 -10.01 -25.43 -4.65
N SER A 60 -9.41 -26.09 -5.64
CA SER A 60 -9.70 -25.85 -7.03
C SER A 60 -10.98 -26.58 -7.42
N THR A 61 -12.04 -25.86 -7.77
CA THR A 61 -13.24 -26.42 -8.42
C THR A 61 -12.97 -26.93 -9.85
N LEU A 62 -11.70 -26.99 -10.26
CA LEU A 62 -11.26 -27.45 -11.57
C LEU A 62 -11.73 -28.88 -11.87
N ASP A 63 -11.69 -29.79 -10.89
CA ASP A 63 -12.17 -31.17 -11.07
C ASP A 63 -13.68 -31.21 -11.34
N GLU A 64 -14.46 -30.36 -10.67
CA GLU A 64 -15.91 -30.25 -10.91
C GLU A 64 -16.22 -29.69 -12.31
N VAL A 65 -15.39 -28.77 -12.81
CA VAL A 65 -15.52 -28.19 -14.16
C VAL A 65 -15.05 -29.18 -15.23
N LEU A 66 -13.97 -29.92 -14.98
CA LEU A 66 -13.45 -30.95 -15.88
C LEU A 66 -14.50 -32.05 -16.03
N ASP A 67 -15.00 -32.62 -14.93
CA ASP A 67 -16.01 -33.68 -14.96
C ASP A 67 -17.31 -33.25 -15.68
N LYS A 68 -17.73 -31.99 -15.55
CA LYS A 68 -18.89 -31.44 -16.29
C LYS A 68 -18.65 -31.35 -17.80
N ASN A 69 -17.40 -31.22 -18.25
CA ASN A 69 -17.05 -31.15 -19.67
C ASN A 69 -16.76 -32.53 -20.28
N THR A 70 -16.24 -33.49 -19.51
CA THR A 70 -15.95 -34.86 -20.00
C THR A 70 -17.15 -35.81 -19.98
N LYS A 71 -18.18 -35.56 -19.17
CA LYS A 71 -19.40 -36.38 -19.11
C LYS A 71 -20.55 -35.90 -20.02
N LYS A 72 -20.27 -35.07 -21.01
CA LYS A 72 -21.18 -34.74 -22.12
C LYS A 72 -20.83 -35.56 -23.35
#